data_AF-A0A3E2BQK6-F1
#
_entry.id   AF-A0A3E2BQK6-F1
#
_cell.length_a   1.000
_cell.length_b   1.000
_cell.length_c   1.000
_cell.angle_alpha   90.00
_cell.angle_beta   90.00
_cell.angle_gamma   90.00
#
_symmetry.space_group_name_H-M   'P 1'
#
loop_
_entity.id
_entity.type
_entity.pdbx_description
1 polymer ?
#
loop_
_entity_poly.entity_id
_entity_poly.type
_entity_poly.pdbx_seq_one_letter_code
_entity_poly.pdbx_strand_id
1 'polypeptide(L)'
;MDKTLAEIFRLKPDLQDFFLEVRRLEGDFPFNREDMEALGQAYFERYPEKFVQRNLEEVRLGYQLTRFCLLEKSMAGIKGELKDFFRQAFAQPDKITGLMADLTGSGLGPELATGFGQLQAVLDGLKAIVDELPKGMVKERFLGGLSSLFNVCYLLKVLIARSGQESLQD
;
A
#
# COMPACT_ATOMS: atom_id res chain seq x y z
N MET A 1 -15.39 -5.13 -18.90
CA MET A 1 -15.21 -5.58 -17.50
C MET A 1 -13.73 -5.59 -17.26
N ASP A 2 -13.25 -4.68 -16.43
CA ASP A 2 -11.85 -4.66 -16.04
C ASP A 2 -11.57 -5.85 -15.12
N LYS A 3 -10.38 -6.44 -15.26
CA LYS A 3 -9.99 -7.64 -14.52
C LYS A 3 -9.81 -7.31 -13.03
N THR A 4 -10.30 -8.18 -12.17
CA THR A 4 -10.04 -8.12 -10.72
C THR A 4 -8.58 -8.39 -10.41
N LEU A 5 -8.10 -7.97 -9.24
CA LEU A 5 -6.72 -8.25 -8.82
C LEU A 5 -6.43 -9.76 -8.74
N ALA A 6 -7.41 -10.57 -8.33
CA ALA A 6 -7.26 -12.02 -8.29
C ALA A 6 -7.04 -12.61 -9.70
N GLU A 7 -7.76 -12.12 -10.70
CA GLU A 7 -7.58 -12.54 -12.10
C GLU A 7 -6.23 -12.10 -12.65
N ILE A 8 -5.83 -10.85 -12.40
CA ILE A 8 -4.50 -10.35 -12.80
C ILE A 8 -3.41 -11.20 -12.13
N PHE A 9 -3.53 -11.47 -10.83
CA PHE A 9 -2.57 -12.29 -10.09
C PHE A 9 -2.45 -13.69 -10.71
N ARG A 10 -3.57 -14.37 -11.00
CA ARG A 10 -3.55 -15.70 -11.63
C ARG A 10 -2.89 -15.68 -13.01
N LEU A 11 -3.10 -14.63 -13.80
CA LEU A 11 -2.51 -14.48 -15.13
C LEU A 11 -1.01 -14.13 -15.12
N LYS A 12 -0.51 -13.56 -14.02
CA LYS A 12 0.89 -13.14 -13.88
C LYS A 12 1.63 -14.08 -12.92
N PRO A 13 2.41 -15.06 -13.43
CA PRO A 13 3.15 -15.97 -12.58
C PRO A 13 4.24 -15.25 -11.78
N ASP A 14 4.84 -14.22 -12.38
CA ASP A 14 5.81 -13.35 -11.73
C ASP A 14 5.13 -12.22 -10.94
N LEU A 15 5.63 -11.96 -9.72
CA LEU A 15 5.05 -10.97 -8.82
C LEU A 15 5.34 -9.53 -9.26
N GLN A 16 6.47 -9.27 -9.92
CA GLN A 16 6.78 -7.94 -10.46
C GLN A 16 5.86 -7.62 -11.64
N ASP A 17 5.58 -8.58 -12.51
CA ASP A 17 4.61 -8.40 -13.59
C ASP A 17 3.21 -8.07 -13.05
N PHE A 18 2.79 -8.73 -11.97
CA PHE A 18 1.56 -8.39 -11.27
C PHE A 18 1.58 -6.94 -10.74
N PHE A 19 2.66 -6.53 -10.09
CA PHE A 19 2.82 -5.17 -9.57
C PHE A 19 2.80 -4.09 -10.66
N LEU A 20 3.39 -4.38 -11.81
CA LEU A 20 3.34 -3.47 -12.96
C LEU A 20 1.91 -3.28 -13.47
N GLU A 21 1.11 -4.35 -13.58
CA GLU A 21 -0.29 -4.22 -13.99
C GLU A 21 -1.12 -3.45 -12.95
N VAL A 22 -0.97 -3.76 -11.66
CA VAL A 22 -1.70 -3.05 -10.59
C VAL A 22 -1.39 -1.55 -10.60
N ARG A 23 -0.13 -1.16 -10.84
CA ARG A 23 0.26 0.25 -10.97
C ARG A 23 -0.42 0.96 -12.13
N ARG A 24 -0.63 0.26 -13.26
CA ARG A 24 -1.33 0.83 -14.43
C ARG A 24 -2.80 1.13 -14.16
N LEU A 25 -3.39 0.49 -13.14
CA LEU A 25 -4.75 0.78 -12.70
C LEU A 25 -4.84 2.09 -11.90
N GLU A 26 -3.71 2.66 -11.47
CA GLU A 26 -3.66 3.97 -10.80
C GLU A 26 -4.56 4.12 -9.56
N GLY A 27 -4.83 3.00 -8.87
CA GLY A 27 -5.75 2.94 -7.71
C GLY A 27 -7.22 2.77 -8.10
N ASP A 28 -7.54 2.79 -9.39
CA ASP A 28 -8.87 2.56 -9.94
C ASP A 28 -9.13 1.07 -10.18
N PHE A 29 -9.25 0.33 -9.08
CA PHE A 29 -9.64 -1.07 -9.09
C PHE A 29 -10.53 -1.41 -7.89
N PRO A 30 -11.45 -2.38 -8.03
CA PRO A 30 -12.26 -2.84 -6.90
C PRO A 30 -11.36 -3.50 -5.86
N PHE A 31 -11.56 -3.15 -4.60
CA PHE A 31 -10.80 -3.71 -3.48
C PHE A 31 -11.63 -3.77 -2.20
N ASN A 32 -12.82 -4.34 -2.32
CA ASN A 32 -13.73 -4.62 -1.20
C ASN A 32 -13.34 -5.94 -0.51
N ARG A 33 -14.21 -6.42 0.39
CA ARG A 33 -13.99 -7.67 1.14
C ARG A 33 -13.83 -8.86 0.20
N GLU A 34 -14.77 -9.02 -0.74
CA GLU A 34 -14.80 -10.13 -1.70
C GLU A 34 -13.53 -10.13 -2.59
N ASP A 35 -13.06 -8.96 -3.01
CA ASP A 35 -11.84 -8.82 -3.81
C ASP A 35 -10.59 -9.21 -3.01
N MET A 36 -10.50 -8.80 -1.74
CA MET A 36 -9.38 -9.14 -0.85
C MET A 36 -9.35 -10.64 -0.55
N GLU A 37 -10.51 -11.25 -0.31
CA GLU A 37 -10.65 -12.70 -0.13
C GLU A 37 -10.24 -13.45 -1.40
N ALA A 38 -10.73 -13.02 -2.56
CA ALA A 38 -10.40 -13.64 -3.84
C ALA A 38 -8.91 -13.54 -4.17
N LEU A 39 -8.27 -12.39 -3.89
CA LEU A 39 -6.82 -12.22 -4.07
C LEU A 39 -6.03 -13.12 -3.10
N GLY A 40 -6.45 -13.17 -1.84
CA GLY A 40 -5.85 -14.05 -0.84
C GLY A 40 -5.96 -15.53 -1.22
N GLN A 41 -7.13 -15.94 -1.73
CA GLN A 41 -7.34 -17.30 -2.22
C GLN A 41 -6.45 -17.61 -3.43
N ALA A 42 -6.37 -16.70 -4.41
CA ALA A 42 -5.48 -16.85 -5.56
C ALA A 42 -4.00 -16.95 -5.13
N TYR A 43 -3.61 -16.22 -4.08
CA TYR A 43 -2.29 -16.34 -3.47
C TYR A 43 -2.03 -17.74 -2.91
N PHE A 44 -2.96 -18.28 -2.11
CA PHE A 44 -2.82 -19.62 -1.50
C PHE A 44 -3.02 -20.78 -2.48
N GLU A 45 -3.69 -20.57 -3.61
CA GLU A 45 -3.70 -21.52 -4.73
C GLU A 45 -2.28 -21.70 -5.30
N ARG A 46 -1.49 -20.62 -5.41
CA ARG A 46 -0.11 -20.63 -5.89
C ARG A 46 0.89 -21.07 -4.82
N TYR A 47 0.69 -20.61 -3.58
CA TYR A 47 1.55 -20.88 -2.44
C TYR A 47 0.73 -21.52 -1.30
N PRO A 48 0.42 -22.83 -1.39
CA PRO A 48 -0.40 -23.49 -0.37
C PRO A 48 0.27 -23.44 1.00
N GLU A 49 -0.49 -23.01 2.01
CA GLU A 49 0.01 -22.93 3.38
C GLU A 49 0.36 -24.32 3.92
N LYS A 50 1.55 -24.46 4.49
CA LYS A 50 2.03 -25.70 5.14
C LYS A 50 2.13 -25.48 6.65
N PHE A 51 1.30 -26.18 7.43
CA PHE A 51 1.24 -26.02 8.89
C PHE A 51 2.48 -26.52 9.65
N VAL A 52 3.20 -27.51 9.11
CA VAL A 52 4.33 -28.16 9.79
C VAL A 52 5.68 -27.56 9.38
N GLN A 53 5.77 -26.96 8.20
CA GLN A 53 6.97 -26.32 7.66
C GLN A 53 6.57 -25.06 6.88
N ARG A 54 6.28 -23.99 7.61
CA ARG A 54 5.97 -22.69 6.99
C ARG A 54 7.17 -22.23 6.16
N ASN A 55 6.93 -21.97 4.88
CA ASN A 55 7.91 -21.33 4.04
C ASN A 55 7.92 -19.82 4.35
N LEU A 56 8.94 -19.35 5.07
CA LEU A 56 9.06 -17.95 5.47
C LEU A 56 9.17 -17.00 4.27
N GLU A 57 9.67 -17.48 3.13
CA GLU A 57 9.73 -16.71 1.90
C GLU A 57 8.32 -16.45 1.34
N GLU A 58 7.49 -17.50 1.26
CA GLU A 58 6.09 -17.37 0.86
C GLU A 58 5.32 -16.49 1.87
N VAL A 59 5.59 -16.57 3.16
CA VAL A 59 4.96 -15.64 4.13
C VAL A 59 5.32 -14.18 3.79
N ARG A 60 6.59 -13.91 3.50
CA ARG A 60 7.08 -12.57 3.13
C ARG A 60 6.50 -12.08 1.80
N LEU A 61 6.40 -12.95 0.79
CA LEU A 61 5.76 -12.62 -0.49
C LEU A 61 4.29 -12.25 -0.31
N GLY A 62 3.57 -12.97 0.55
CA GLY A 62 2.18 -12.65 0.88
C GLY A 62 2.04 -11.27 1.53
N TYR A 63 2.92 -10.91 2.47
CA TYR A 63 2.94 -9.56 3.05
C TYR A 63 3.32 -8.48 2.03
N GLN A 64 4.24 -8.78 1.11
CA GLN A 64 4.63 -7.86 0.06
C GLN A 64 3.46 -7.60 -0.90
N LEU A 65 2.75 -8.66 -1.30
CA LEU A 65 1.57 -8.60 -2.16
C LEU A 65 0.49 -7.70 -1.54
N THR A 66 0.06 -8.00 -0.32
CA THR A 66 -1.03 -7.25 0.33
C THR A 66 -0.64 -5.80 0.57
N ARG A 67 0.58 -5.54 1.07
CA ARG A 67 1.11 -4.19 1.26
C ARG A 67 1.10 -3.38 -0.04
N PHE A 68 1.52 -3.99 -1.13
CA PHE A 68 1.57 -3.32 -2.43
C PHE A 68 0.17 -2.92 -2.90
N CYS A 69 -0.80 -3.84 -2.89
CA CYS A 69 -2.16 -3.55 -3.32
C CYS A 69 -2.84 -2.49 -2.45
N LEU A 70 -2.66 -2.56 -1.12
CA LEU A 70 -3.18 -1.57 -0.18
C LEU A 70 -2.61 -0.17 -0.45
N LEU A 71 -1.30 -0.07 -0.70
CA LEU A 71 -0.65 1.20 -1.01
C LEU A 71 -1.10 1.77 -2.35
N GLU A 72 -1.12 0.96 -3.42
CA GLU A 72 -1.56 1.45 -4.73
C GLU A 72 -3.04 1.85 -4.71
N LYS A 73 -3.88 1.15 -3.94
CA LYS A 73 -5.28 1.54 -3.74
C LYS A 73 -5.42 2.86 -2.99
N SER A 74 -4.61 3.09 -1.96
CA SER A 74 -4.69 4.31 -1.16
C SER A 74 -4.26 5.57 -1.89
N MET A 75 -3.57 5.42 -3.02
CA MET A 75 -3.13 6.51 -3.86
C MET A 75 -4.12 6.91 -4.97
N ALA A 76 -5.34 6.34 -4.97
CA ALA A 76 -6.37 6.70 -5.92
C ALA A 76 -6.68 8.21 -5.87
N GLY A 77 -6.68 8.89 -7.01
CA GLY A 77 -6.94 10.33 -7.12
C GLY A 77 -5.79 11.25 -6.70
N ILE A 78 -4.65 10.71 -6.24
CA ILE A 78 -3.44 11.50 -5.96
C ILE A 78 -2.67 11.80 -7.26
N LYS A 79 -2.09 12.99 -7.37
CA LYS A 79 -1.27 13.39 -8.54
C LYS A 79 -0.04 12.49 -8.72
N GLY A 80 0.37 12.25 -9.96
CA GLY A 80 1.45 11.31 -10.32
C GLY A 80 2.76 11.51 -9.55
N GLU A 81 3.26 12.75 -9.49
CA GLU A 81 4.51 13.06 -8.78
C GLU A 81 4.42 12.79 -7.27
N LEU A 82 3.26 13.06 -6.66
CA LEU A 82 3.01 12.73 -5.25
C LEU A 82 2.89 11.21 -5.04
N LYS A 83 2.31 10.46 -5.99
CA LYS A 83 2.28 8.99 -5.94
C LYS A 83 3.70 8.43 -5.90
N ASP A 84 4.60 8.97 -6.72
CA ASP A 84 5.99 8.51 -6.76
C ASP A 84 6.76 8.86 -5.49
N PHE A 85 6.50 10.02 -4.90
CA PHE A 85 6.97 10.33 -3.54
C PHE A 85 6.50 9.28 -2.52
N PHE A 86 5.19 8.98 -2.46
CA PHE A 86 4.67 8.00 -1.50
C PHE A 86 5.26 6.61 -1.74
N ARG A 87 5.31 6.13 -2.99
CA ARG A 87 5.94 4.85 -3.32
C ARG A 87 7.37 4.76 -2.79
N GLN A 88 8.16 5.82 -2.95
CA GLN A 88 9.53 5.88 -2.43
C GLN A 88 9.57 5.93 -0.90
N ALA A 89 8.72 6.74 -0.27
CA ALA A 89 8.63 6.86 1.18
C ALA A 89 8.27 5.52 1.86
N PHE A 90 7.33 4.76 1.29
CA PHE A 90 6.96 3.44 1.80
C PHE A 90 7.98 2.35 1.48
N ALA A 91 8.76 2.49 0.41
CA ALA A 91 9.85 1.57 0.07
C ALA A 91 11.12 1.82 0.88
N GLN A 92 11.41 3.08 1.22
CA GLN A 92 12.64 3.52 1.87
C GLN A 92 12.33 4.54 2.99
N PRO A 93 11.74 4.10 4.12
CA PRO A 93 11.30 5.01 5.18
C PRO A 93 12.42 5.83 5.81
N ASP A 94 13.65 5.31 5.77
CA ASP A 94 14.88 5.99 6.21
C ASP A 94 15.23 7.23 5.38
N LYS A 95 14.68 7.34 4.16
CA LYS A 95 14.96 8.47 3.23
C LYS A 95 13.88 9.53 3.19
N ILE A 96 12.81 9.41 3.97
CA ILE A 96 11.64 10.29 3.89
C ILE A 96 12.02 11.76 4.04
N THR A 97 12.91 12.11 4.97
CA THR A 97 13.35 13.50 5.17
C THR A 97 13.99 14.08 3.91
N GLY A 98 14.85 13.32 3.21
CA GLY A 98 15.45 13.76 1.95
C GLY A 98 14.40 13.89 0.84
N LEU A 99 13.53 12.90 0.70
CA LEU A 99 12.43 12.93 -0.28
C LEU A 99 11.50 14.13 -0.08
N MET A 100 11.24 14.52 1.17
CA MET A 100 10.42 15.69 1.49
C MET A 100 11.10 17.01 1.13
N ALA A 101 12.42 17.09 1.30
CA ALA A 101 13.20 18.26 0.88
C ALA A 101 13.17 18.41 -0.65
N ASP A 102 13.36 17.31 -1.38
CA ASP A 102 13.30 17.28 -2.84
C ASP A 102 11.91 17.70 -3.36
N LEU A 103 10.85 17.17 -2.75
CA LEU A 103 9.46 17.49 -3.12
C LEU A 103 9.09 18.95 -2.82
N THR A 104 9.62 19.52 -1.72
CA THR A 104 9.45 20.95 -1.41
C THR A 104 10.17 21.80 -2.45
N GLY A 105 11.39 21.41 -2.83
CA GLY A 105 12.16 22.08 -3.88
C GLY A 105 11.50 22.05 -5.26
N SER A 106 10.67 21.04 -5.55
CA SER A 106 9.90 20.95 -6.80
C SER A 106 8.60 21.78 -6.80
N GLY A 107 8.26 22.44 -5.69
CA GLY A 107 7.04 23.25 -5.54
C GLY A 107 5.78 22.45 -5.18
N LEU A 108 5.89 21.13 -4.94
CA LEU A 108 4.77 20.27 -4.54
C LEU A 108 4.59 20.14 -3.02
N GLY A 109 5.50 20.71 -2.23
CA GLY A 109 5.41 20.74 -0.76
C GLY A 109 4.02 21.10 -0.20
N PRO A 110 3.33 22.14 -0.70
CA PRO A 110 1.99 22.51 -0.23
C PRO A 110 0.93 21.42 -0.44
N GLU A 111 1.09 20.57 -1.45
CA GLU A 111 0.12 19.52 -1.79
C GLU A 111 0.35 18.23 -0.99
N LEU A 112 1.53 18.07 -0.39
CA LEU A 112 1.91 16.87 0.34
C LEU A 112 0.95 16.58 1.50
N ALA A 113 0.58 17.59 2.29
CA ALA A 113 -0.33 17.41 3.42
C ALA A 113 -1.72 16.95 2.97
N THR A 114 -2.24 17.53 1.89
CA THR A 114 -3.54 17.13 1.30
C THR A 114 -3.48 15.73 0.73
N GLY A 115 -2.45 15.41 -0.06
CA GLY A 115 -2.26 14.06 -0.61
C GLY A 115 -2.09 13.01 0.49
N PHE A 116 -1.35 13.33 1.55
CA PHE A 116 -1.21 12.45 2.71
C PHE A 116 -2.53 12.24 3.44
N GLY A 117 -3.34 13.28 3.62
CA GLY A 117 -4.68 13.18 4.20
C GLY A 117 -5.60 12.26 3.40
N GLN A 118 -5.58 12.36 2.06
CA GLN A 118 -6.32 11.47 1.15
C GLN A 118 -5.85 10.02 1.30
N LEU A 119 -4.53 9.79 1.22
CA LEU A 119 -3.93 8.47 1.37
C LEU A 119 -4.31 7.82 2.70
N GLN A 120 -4.20 8.58 3.80
CA GLN A 120 -4.52 8.09 5.13
C GLN A 120 -6.00 7.71 5.27
N ALA A 121 -6.92 8.54 4.76
CA ALA A 121 -8.34 8.26 4.80
C ALA A 121 -8.71 6.96 4.06
N VAL A 122 -8.09 6.71 2.89
CA VAL A 122 -8.31 5.46 2.15
C VAL A 122 -7.71 4.26 2.90
N LEU A 123 -6.51 4.39 3.48
CA LEU A 123 -5.93 3.31 4.30
C LEU A 123 -6.77 2.99 5.54
N ASP A 124 -7.35 3.99 6.20
CA ASP A 124 -8.24 3.79 7.34
C ASP A 124 -9.51 3.03 6.92
N GLY A 125 -10.08 3.37 5.76
CA GLY A 125 -11.19 2.63 5.17
C GLY A 125 -10.83 1.19 4.82
N LEU A 126 -9.67 0.96 4.20
CA LEU A 126 -9.16 -0.38 3.89
C LEU A 126 -8.91 -1.21 5.16
N LYS A 127 -8.43 -0.57 6.23
CA LYS A 127 -8.25 -1.22 7.54
C LYS A 127 -9.58 -1.73 8.08
N ALA A 128 -10.66 -0.94 7.99
CA ALA A 128 -11.99 -1.38 8.43
C ALA A 128 -12.46 -2.63 7.67
N ILE A 129 -12.24 -2.68 6.34
CA ILE A 129 -12.56 -3.86 5.52
C ILE A 129 -11.71 -5.07 5.94
N VAL A 130 -10.41 -4.88 6.17
CA VAL A 130 -9.52 -5.97 6.63
C VAL A 130 -9.91 -6.49 8.01
N ASP A 131 -10.30 -5.61 8.94
CA ASP A 131 -10.77 -5.98 10.27
C ASP A 131 -12.04 -6.84 10.22
N GLU A 132 -12.82 -6.70 9.16
CA GLU A 132 -14.04 -7.46 8.90
C GLU A 132 -13.82 -8.80 8.18
N LEU A 133 -12.63 -9.05 7.61
CA LEU A 133 -12.34 -10.32 6.96
C LEU A 133 -12.53 -11.52 7.92
N PRO A 134 -12.94 -12.70 7.41
CA PRO A 134 -12.97 -13.92 8.19
C PRO A 134 -11.62 -14.22 8.85
N LYS A 135 -11.64 -14.82 10.03
CA LYS A 135 -10.42 -15.28 10.69
C LYS A 135 -9.74 -16.33 9.79
N GLY A 136 -8.46 -16.14 9.53
CA GLY A 136 -7.67 -17.05 8.70
C GLY A 136 -6.44 -16.39 8.11
N MET A 137 -5.70 -17.17 7.33
CA MET A 137 -4.40 -16.77 6.80
C MET A 137 -4.48 -15.56 5.86
N VAL A 138 -5.57 -15.42 5.08
CA VAL A 138 -5.79 -14.24 4.23
C VAL A 138 -5.78 -12.97 5.07
N LYS A 139 -6.60 -12.93 6.13
CA LYS A 139 -6.65 -11.81 7.06
C LYS A 139 -5.29 -11.54 7.70
N GLU A 140 -4.56 -12.57 8.11
CA GLU A 140 -3.21 -12.40 8.67
C GLU A 140 -2.24 -11.72 7.68
N ARG A 141 -2.29 -12.07 6.39
CA ARG A 141 -1.47 -11.42 5.36
C ARG A 141 -1.82 -9.95 5.19
N PHE A 142 -3.11 -9.60 5.22
CA PHE A 142 -3.55 -8.22 5.13
C PHE A 142 -3.20 -7.40 6.38
N LEU A 143 -3.39 -7.95 7.58
CA LEU A 143 -3.01 -7.30 8.84
C LEU A 143 -1.50 -7.02 8.89
N GLY A 144 -0.67 -7.97 8.46
CA GLY A 144 0.78 -7.78 8.36
C GLY A 144 1.16 -6.68 7.36
N GLY A 145 0.50 -6.65 6.20
CA GLY A 145 0.66 -5.58 5.21
C GLY A 145 0.31 -4.21 5.79
N LEU A 146 -0.87 -4.06 6.40
CA LEU A 146 -1.34 -2.81 7.01
C LEU A 146 -0.40 -2.34 8.12
N SER A 147 0.05 -3.21 9.02
CA SER A 147 0.94 -2.82 10.13
C SER A 147 2.19 -2.10 9.62
N SER A 148 2.80 -2.61 8.55
CA SER A 148 3.97 -1.95 7.94
C SER A 148 3.64 -0.60 7.30
N LEU A 149 2.46 -0.44 6.70
CA LEU A 149 2.01 0.83 6.12
C LEU A 149 1.75 1.87 7.22
N PHE A 150 1.04 1.50 8.29
CA PHE A 150 0.73 2.42 9.38
C PHE A 150 1.97 2.92 10.11
N ASN A 151 3.03 2.11 10.19
CA ASN A 151 4.32 2.56 10.74
C ASN A 151 4.94 3.71 9.90
N VAL A 152 4.89 3.60 8.57
CA VAL A 152 5.37 4.64 7.67
C VAL A 152 4.45 5.86 7.69
N CYS A 153 3.13 5.67 7.71
CA CYS A 153 2.17 6.76 7.87
C CYS A 153 2.41 7.56 9.15
N TYR A 154 2.72 6.89 10.25
CA TYR A 154 3.06 7.57 11.50
C TYR A 154 4.28 8.49 11.33
N LEU A 155 5.35 7.98 10.70
CA LEU A 155 6.55 8.75 10.42
C LEU A 155 6.25 9.96 9.51
N LEU A 156 5.51 9.74 8.41
CA LEU A 156 5.08 10.81 7.50
C LEU A 156 4.25 11.87 8.24
N LYS A 157 3.28 11.45 9.06
CA LYS A 157 2.45 12.37 9.87
C LYS A 157 3.29 13.26 10.77
N VAL A 158 4.28 12.69 11.46
CA VAL A 158 5.18 13.45 12.33
C VAL A 158 6.02 14.46 11.54
N LEU A 159 6.58 14.03 10.40
CA LEU A 159 7.45 14.90 9.59
C LEU A 159 6.68 16.02 8.88
N ILE A 160 5.50 15.73 8.32
CA ILE A 160 4.62 16.72 7.69
C ILE A 160 4.13 17.76 8.71
N ALA A 161 3.81 17.33 9.92
CA ALA A 161 3.41 18.26 10.98
C ALA A 161 4.54 19.21 11.37
N ARG A 162 5.80 18.73 11.41
CA ARG A 162 6.97 19.55 11.72
C ARG A 162 7.26 20.57 10.63
N SER A 163 7.24 20.17 9.36
CA SER A 163 7.50 21.09 8.24
C SER A 163 6.47 22.23 8.18
N GLY A 164 5.21 21.97 8.54
CA GLY A 164 4.18 23.01 8.62
C GLY A 164 4.36 24.00 9.79
N GLN A 165 5.08 23.62 10.84
CA GLN A 165 5.41 24.52 11.96
C GLN A 165 6.62 25.40 11.65
N GLU A 166 7.61 24.87 10.95
CA GLU A 166 8.79 25.64 10.51
C GLU A 166 8.40 26.74 9.50
N SER A 167 7.46 26.46 8.59
CA SER A 167 6.96 27.46 7.63
C SER A 167 6.15 28.62 8.21
N LEU A 168 5.79 28.58 9.50
CA LEU A 168 5.04 29.65 10.20
C LEU A 168 5.94 30.56 11.05
N GLN A 169 7.24 30.25 11.13
CA GLN A 169 8.22 31.03 11.92
C GLN A 169 9.14 31.91 11.05
N ASP A 170 9.02 31.80 9.72
CA ASP A 170 9.67 32.67 8.72
C ASP A 170 8.69 33.72 8.18
#